data_AF-A0A820HRR8-F1
#
_entry.id   AF-A0A820HRR8-F1
#
_cell.length_a   1.000
_cell.length_b   1.000
_cell.length_c   1.000
_cell.angle_alpha   90.00
_cell.angle_beta   90.00
_cell.angle_gamma   90.00
#
_symmetry.space_group_name_H-M   'P 1'
#
loop_
_entity.id
_entity.type
_entity.pdbx_description
1 polymer ?
#
loop_
_entity_poly.entity_id
_entity_poly.type
_entity_poly.pdbx_seq_one_letter_code
_entity_poly.pdbx_strand_id
1 'polypeptide(L)'
;MLLFVRLFNVNSIRNSSRSREFFSILKKSYRTTKLNLFMASNNRTCFVFDKDESTKILIQMVYEIPSTRKRRQFSLLRSVDESLSQTINRLKANIERALIKENKSNKRLKKQETNIGKNNEKESIIVKLTDKNNKLIDENETNKQAWINCQTLLINQQSYHVEYNAPAVIKFRFPDKILTNTITTAFVEIDYGDIEYSLFDWYITDDLKPKENDDDDDNT
;
A
#
# COMPACT_ATOMS: atom_id res chain seq x y z
N MET A 1 -2.88 12.30 9.05
CA MET A 1 -2.94 11.60 7.75
C MET A 1 -4.41 11.43 7.41
N LEU A 2 -4.86 11.95 6.27
CA LEU A 2 -6.28 11.95 5.89
C LEU A 2 -6.56 10.68 5.07
N LEU A 3 -7.46 9.83 5.58
CA LEU A 3 -7.88 8.61 4.91
C LEU A 3 -8.99 8.96 3.91
N PHE A 4 -8.72 8.84 2.61
CA PHE A 4 -9.72 9.07 1.57
C PHE A 4 -10.40 7.76 1.19
N VAL A 5 -11.66 7.58 1.60
CA VAL A 5 -12.48 6.45 1.19
C VAL A 5 -13.41 6.89 0.06
N ARG A 6 -13.11 6.43 -1.16
CA ARG A 6 -13.85 6.77 -2.38
C ARG A 6 -15.01 5.80 -2.60
N LEU A 7 -16.24 6.31 -2.61
CA LEU A 7 -17.45 5.49 -2.81
C LEU A 7 -18.48 6.18 -3.69
N PHE A 8 -19.16 5.34 -4.47
CA PHE A 8 -20.14 5.72 -5.47
C PHE A 8 -21.53 5.27 -4.99
N ASN A 9 -22.50 6.19 -4.96
CA ASN A 9 -23.90 5.86 -4.72
C ASN A 9 -24.59 5.51 -6.05
N VAL A 10 -25.44 4.47 -6.03
CA VAL A 10 -26.21 3.97 -7.16
C VAL A 10 -27.68 4.19 -6.87
N ASN A 11 -28.28 5.16 -7.56
CA ASN A 11 -29.70 5.11 -7.86
C ASN A 11 -29.90 5.34 -9.36
N SER A 12 -30.57 4.38 -9.99
CA SER A 12 -30.82 4.25 -11.44
C SER A 12 -29.68 3.71 -12.32
N ILE A 13 -29.15 2.54 -11.98
CA ILE A 13 -28.44 1.70 -12.94
C ILE A 13 -29.13 0.35 -13.00
N ARG A 14 -30.17 0.25 -13.82
CA ARG A 14 -30.59 -1.06 -14.34
C ARG A 14 -30.29 -1.28 -15.81
N ASN A 15 -30.03 -0.25 -16.62
CA ASN A 15 -30.10 -0.42 -18.08
C ASN A 15 -28.85 -0.06 -18.91
N SER A 16 -27.74 0.42 -18.34
CA SER A 16 -26.54 0.72 -19.13
C SER A 16 -25.45 -0.36 -18.99
N SER A 17 -25.03 -0.93 -20.13
CA SER A 17 -23.93 -1.90 -20.25
C SER A 17 -22.61 -1.36 -19.71
N ARG A 18 -22.32 -0.06 -19.94
CA ARG A 18 -21.15 0.65 -19.40
C ARG A 18 -21.10 0.64 -17.88
N SER A 19 -22.22 0.90 -17.24
CA SER A 19 -22.28 0.92 -15.78
C SER A 19 -22.14 -0.48 -15.16
N ARG A 20 -22.62 -1.54 -15.83
CA ARG A 20 -22.36 -2.94 -15.39
C ARG A 20 -20.88 -3.30 -15.49
N GLU A 21 -20.23 -2.87 -16.57
CA GLU A 21 -18.79 -3.08 -16.77
C GLU A 21 -17.95 -2.35 -15.72
N PHE A 22 -18.26 -1.09 -15.45
CA PHE A 22 -17.64 -0.28 -14.40
C PHE A 22 -17.83 -0.88 -12.99
N PHE A 23 -19.04 -1.34 -12.64
CA PHE A 23 -19.27 -2.05 -11.37
C PHE A 23 -18.55 -3.39 -11.30
N SER A 24 -18.37 -4.09 -12.43
CA SER A 24 -17.54 -5.30 -12.48
C SER A 24 -16.08 -4.97 -12.20
N ILE A 25 -15.56 -3.86 -12.73
CA ILE A 25 -14.19 -3.39 -12.51
C ILE A 25 -14.00 -2.94 -11.06
N LEU A 26 -14.94 -2.17 -10.49
CA LEU A 26 -14.92 -1.80 -9.07
C LEU A 26 -15.06 -3.02 -8.17
N LYS A 27 -16.03 -3.92 -8.41
CA LYS A 27 -16.16 -5.17 -7.63
C LYS A 27 -14.92 -6.04 -7.75
N LYS A 28 -14.22 -6.06 -8.90
CA LYS A 28 -12.90 -6.71 -9.02
C LYS A 28 -11.84 -5.98 -8.20
N SER A 29 -11.80 -4.65 -8.23
CA SER A 29 -10.88 -3.83 -7.42
C SER A 29 -11.06 -4.07 -5.92
N TYR A 30 -12.32 -4.06 -5.42
CA TYR A 30 -12.65 -4.22 -4.00
C TYR A 30 -12.79 -5.68 -3.52
N ARG A 31 -12.97 -6.67 -4.41
CA ARG A 31 -12.86 -8.10 -4.03
C ARG A 31 -11.40 -8.56 -3.94
N THR A 32 -10.47 -7.79 -4.52
CA THR A 32 -9.04 -8.11 -4.55
C THR A 32 -8.23 -7.31 -3.52
N THR A 33 -8.87 -6.73 -2.49
CA THR A 33 -8.22 -6.14 -1.31
C THR A 33 -7.65 -7.18 -0.35
N LYS A 34 -7.08 -8.28 -0.88
CA LYS A 34 -5.99 -8.98 -0.18
C LYS A 34 -4.65 -8.27 -0.38
N LEU A 35 -4.55 -7.35 -1.33
CA LEU A 35 -3.45 -6.39 -1.38
C LEU A 35 -3.81 -5.18 -0.51
N ASN A 36 -3.02 -4.95 0.53
CA ASN A 36 -3.02 -3.71 1.31
C ASN A 36 -2.98 -2.52 0.34
N LEU A 37 -4.08 -1.77 0.22
CA LEU A 37 -4.26 -0.62 -0.66
C LEU A 37 -3.14 0.44 -0.45
N PHE A 38 -2.54 0.43 0.74
CA PHE A 38 -1.37 1.20 1.18
C PHE A 38 -0.16 1.16 0.24
N MET A 39 0.10 0.04 -0.44
CA MET A 39 1.32 -0.12 -1.23
C MET A 39 1.21 0.36 -2.68
N ALA A 40 0.03 0.75 -3.14
CA ALA A 40 -0.19 1.15 -4.53
C ALA A 40 0.18 2.61 -4.82
N SER A 41 0.13 3.51 -3.83
CA SER A 41 0.29 4.96 -4.01
C SER A 41 1.62 5.53 -3.46
N ASN A 42 2.16 4.99 -2.36
CA ASN A 42 3.35 5.53 -1.71
C ASN A 42 4.62 4.74 -2.06
N ASN A 43 5.38 5.25 -3.04
CA ASN A 43 6.59 4.60 -3.57
C ASN A 43 7.79 4.58 -2.59
N ARG A 44 7.71 5.30 -1.47
CA ARG A 44 8.81 5.51 -0.51
C ARG A 44 8.34 5.36 0.95
N THR A 45 7.37 4.51 1.21
CA THR A 45 6.92 4.19 2.57
C THR A 45 7.22 2.74 2.91
N CYS A 46 7.71 2.50 4.12
CA CYS A 46 7.80 1.20 4.76
C CYS A 46 6.75 1.15 5.86
N PHE A 47 5.76 0.29 5.72
CA PHE A 47 4.73 0.10 6.73
C PHE A 47 5.17 -0.97 7.71
N VAL A 48 4.91 -0.74 9.00
CA VAL A 48 5.14 -1.71 10.06
C VAL A 48 3.83 -1.88 10.83
N PHE A 49 3.40 -3.12 11.02
CA PHE A 49 2.16 -3.41 11.74
C PHE A 49 2.38 -4.43 12.83
N ASP A 50 1.78 -4.24 13.98
CA ASP A 50 1.66 -5.32 14.95
C ASP A 50 0.77 -6.44 14.39
N LYS A 51 1.10 -7.67 14.77
CA LYS A 51 0.36 -8.90 14.43
C LYS A 51 0.41 -9.87 15.61
N ASP A 52 -0.54 -10.81 15.59
CA ASP A 52 -0.64 -11.90 16.57
C ASP A 52 -0.58 -11.38 18.02
N GLU A 53 -1.54 -10.52 18.40
CA GLU A 53 -1.60 -9.91 19.75
C GLU A 53 -0.32 -9.17 20.14
N SER A 54 0.31 -8.49 19.17
CA SER A 54 1.56 -7.75 19.34
C SER A 54 2.77 -8.60 19.76
N THR A 55 2.75 -9.90 19.43
CA THR A 55 3.93 -10.79 19.55
C THR A 55 4.80 -10.78 18.30
N LYS A 56 4.26 -10.29 17.17
CA LYS A 56 4.99 -10.16 15.92
C LYS A 56 4.78 -8.79 15.29
N ILE A 57 5.73 -8.40 14.45
CA ILE A 57 5.60 -7.26 13.56
C ILE A 57 5.68 -7.70 12.11
N LEU A 58 4.84 -7.10 11.29
CA LEU A 58 4.80 -7.23 9.84
C LEU A 58 5.41 -5.98 9.21
N ILE A 59 6.58 -6.12 8.62
CA ILE A 59 7.30 -5.05 7.92
C ILE A 59 7.06 -5.21 6.42
N GLN A 60 6.58 -4.17 5.77
CA GLN A 60 6.14 -4.19 4.39
C GLN A 60 6.63 -2.97 3.60
N MET A 61 7.23 -3.20 2.44
CA MET A 61 7.75 -2.13 1.60
C MET A 61 7.85 -2.55 0.14
N VAL A 62 7.95 -1.55 -0.76
CA VAL A 62 8.27 -1.75 -2.17
C VAL A 62 9.67 -1.22 -2.45
N TYR A 63 10.58 -2.12 -2.82
CA TYR A 63 11.94 -1.76 -3.21
C TYR A 63 12.05 -1.63 -4.73
N GLU A 64 12.64 -0.54 -5.19
CA GLU A 64 12.95 -0.33 -6.60
C GLU A 64 14.40 -0.77 -6.85
N ILE A 65 14.60 -1.68 -7.80
CA ILE A 65 15.94 -2.16 -8.12
C ILE A 65 16.66 -1.10 -8.97
N PRO A 66 17.78 -0.50 -8.50
CA PRO A 66 18.40 0.64 -9.18
C PRO A 66 18.78 0.38 -10.64
N SER A 67 19.24 -0.84 -10.95
CA SER A 67 19.73 -1.21 -12.29
C SER A 67 18.62 -1.44 -13.31
N THR A 68 17.39 -1.77 -12.89
CA THR A 68 16.30 -2.16 -13.80
C THR A 68 15.04 -1.34 -13.64
N ARG A 69 14.95 -0.51 -12.60
CA ARG A 69 13.75 0.23 -12.19
C ARG A 69 12.54 -0.67 -11.89
N LYS A 70 12.72 -1.99 -11.86
CA LYS A 70 11.67 -2.94 -11.50
C LYS A 70 11.39 -2.84 -10.00
N ARG A 71 10.11 -2.88 -9.67
CA ARG A 71 9.61 -2.80 -8.31
C ARG A 71 9.36 -4.19 -7.75
N ARG A 72 9.80 -4.42 -6.53
CA ARG A 72 9.63 -5.68 -5.79
C ARG A 72 9.06 -5.38 -4.42
N GLN A 73 7.93 -6.01 -4.11
CA GLN A 73 7.35 -5.96 -2.78
C GLN A 73 8.10 -6.92 -1.85
N PHE A 74 8.42 -6.44 -0.65
CA PHE A 74 9.00 -7.21 0.44
C PHE A 74 8.04 -7.21 1.62
N SER A 75 7.91 -8.36 2.26
CA SER A 75 7.09 -8.56 3.45
C SER A 75 7.87 -9.46 4.41
N LEU A 76 8.07 -9.01 5.64
CA LEU A 76 8.76 -9.76 6.69
C LEU A 76 7.87 -9.81 7.92
N LEU A 77 7.58 -11.02 8.40
CA LEU A 77 6.93 -11.25 9.69
C LEU A 77 7.99 -11.69 10.69
N ARG A 78 8.27 -10.86 11.71
CA ARG A 78 9.32 -11.11 12.72
C ARG A 78 8.75 -11.03 14.13
N SER A 79 9.45 -11.65 15.08
CA SER A 79 9.10 -11.54 16.50
C SER A 79 9.41 -10.13 17.00
N VAL A 80 8.60 -9.61 17.92
CA VAL A 80 8.84 -8.33 18.59
C VAL A 80 10.07 -8.34 19.49
N ASP A 81 10.40 -9.49 20.07
CA ASP A 81 11.52 -9.67 21.02
C ASP A 81 12.84 -10.02 20.35
N GLU A 82 12.80 -10.30 19.04
CA GLU A 82 14.00 -10.54 18.25
C GLU A 82 14.82 -9.26 18.08
N SER A 83 16.15 -9.37 18.11
CA SER A 83 17.06 -8.27 17.86
C SER A 83 16.90 -7.70 16.44
N LEU A 84 16.97 -6.37 16.30
CA LEU A 84 16.88 -5.66 15.03
C LEU A 84 17.90 -6.15 13.99
N SER A 85 19.12 -6.48 14.42
CA SER A 85 20.19 -7.01 13.57
C SER A 85 19.76 -8.22 12.73
N GLN A 86 18.97 -9.13 13.31
CA GLN A 86 18.48 -10.33 12.62
C GLN A 86 17.47 -9.97 11.53
N THR A 87 16.57 -9.04 11.82
CA THR A 87 15.62 -8.48 10.84
C THR A 87 16.36 -7.79 9.69
N ILE A 88 17.36 -6.96 10.01
CA ILE A 88 18.19 -6.25 9.03
C ILE A 88 18.91 -7.25 8.11
N ASN A 89 19.54 -8.28 8.69
CA ASN A 89 20.24 -9.31 7.91
C ASN A 89 19.29 -10.09 7.00
N ARG A 90 18.06 -10.36 7.47
CA ARG A 90 17.03 -11.00 6.66
C ARG A 90 16.59 -10.11 5.50
N LEU A 91 16.43 -8.82 5.75
CA LEU A 91 16.07 -7.83 4.72
C LEU A 91 17.18 -7.72 3.66
N LYS A 92 18.45 -7.60 4.09
CA LYS A 92 19.62 -7.63 3.19
C LYS A 92 19.59 -8.88 2.31
N ALA A 93 19.51 -10.07 2.91
CA ALA A 93 19.47 -11.34 2.17
C ALA A 93 18.28 -11.46 1.20
N ASN A 94 17.11 -10.91 1.55
CA ASN A 94 15.94 -10.88 0.66
C ASN A 94 16.20 -10.01 -0.58
N ILE A 95 16.77 -8.83 -0.38
CA ILE A 95 17.07 -7.89 -1.46
C ILE A 95 18.20 -8.44 -2.34
N GLU A 96 19.27 -9.00 -1.75
CA GLU A 96 20.35 -9.62 -2.51
C GLU A 96 19.84 -10.73 -3.42
N ARG A 97 18.96 -11.61 -2.90
CA ARG A 97 18.32 -12.66 -3.71
C ARG A 97 17.51 -12.09 -4.86
N ALA A 98 16.79 -10.99 -4.66
CA ALA A 98 16.05 -10.32 -5.71
C ALA A 98 16.97 -9.73 -6.79
N LEU A 99 18.07 -9.06 -6.38
CA LEU A 99 19.07 -8.51 -7.30
C LEU A 99 19.74 -9.62 -8.15
N ILE A 100 20.12 -10.74 -7.52
CA ILE A 100 20.69 -11.90 -8.22
C ILE A 100 19.71 -12.45 -9.25
N LYS A 101 18.42 -12.55 -8.91
CA LYS A 101 17.38 -13.07 -9.81
C LYS A 101 17.20 -12.16 -11.03
N GLU A 102 17.15 -10.85 -10.84
CA GLU A 102 17.06 -9.89 -11.97
C GLU A 102 18.30 -9.91 -12.86
N ASN A 103 19.50 -9.97 -12.25
CA ASN A 103 20.74 -10.04 -13.01
C ASN A 103 20.82 -11.33 -13.84
N LYS A 104 20.33 -12.46 -13.32
CA LYS A 104 20.24 -13.73 -14.07
C LYS A 104 19.22 -13.66 -15.20
N SER A 105 18.05 -13.05 -15.00
CA SER A 105 17.08 -12.88 -16.09
C SER A 105 17.63 -11.99 -17.20
N ASN A 106 18.34 -10.92 -16.86
CA ASN A 106 18.94 -10.01 -17.84
C ASN A 106 20.09 -10.66 -18.61
N LYS A 107 20.90 -11.52 -17.97
CA LYS A 107 21.94 -12.30 -18.65
C LYS A 107 21.36 -13.37 -19.59
N ARG A 108 20.19 -13.94 -19.28
CA ARG A 108 19.48 -14.85 -20.21
C ARG A 108 18.93 -14.11 -21.43
N LEU A 109 18.46 -12.87 -21.25
CA LEU A 109 18.03 -12.00 -22.36
C LEU A 109 19.19 -11.53 -23.23
N LYS A 110 20.37 -11.30 -22.66
CA LYS A 110 21.58 -10.87 -23.39
C LYS A 110 22.43 -12.01 -23.95
N LYS A 111 22.03 -13.28 -23.79
CA LYS A 111 22.80 -14.44 -24.26
C LYS A 111 22.75 -14.66 -25.79
N GLN A 112 22.29 -13.68 -26.55
CA GLN A 112 22.52 -13.61 -28.00
C GLN A 112 23.77 -12.80 -28.38
N GLU A 113 24.37 -12.01 -27.49
CA GLU A 113 25.59 -11.25 -27.83
C GLU A 113 26.63 -11.29 -26.70
N THR A 114 27.71 -12.00 -27.03
CA THR A 114 29.10 -11.92 -26.52
C THR A 114 29.40 -12.12 -25.03
N ASN A 115 30.25 -13.13 -24.80
CA ASN A 115 31.02 -13.37 -23.59
C ASN A 115 31.97 -12.20 -23.32
N ILE A 116 31.66 -11.38 -22.31
CA ILE A 116 32.68 -10.55 -21.64
C ILE A 116 32.51 -10.75 -20.14
N GLY A 117 33.54 -11.37 -19.55
CA GLY A 117 33.67 -11.51 -18.11
C GLY A 117 33.64 -10.15 -17.43
N LYS A 118 32.78 -10.02 -16.42
CA LYS A 118 32.88 -8.93 -15.45
C LYS A 118 32.88 -9.54 -14.07
N ASN A 119 34.00 -9.38 -13.39
CA ASN A 119 34.13 -9.43 -11.95
C ASN A 119 33.02 -8.54 -11.37
N ASN A 120 31.97 -9.17 -10.84
CA ASN A 120 30.97 -8.48 -10.06
C ASN A 120 31.49 -8.45 -8.62
N GLU A 121 32.22 -7.39 -8.26
CA GLU A 121 32.28 -7.00 -6.86
C GLU A 121 30.84 -6.84 -6.39
N LYS A 122 30.42 -7.71 -5.47
CA LYS A 122 29.08 -7.61 -4.88
C LYS A 122 29.11 -6.37 -3.99
N GLU A 123 28.55 -5.27 -4.47
CA GLU A 123 28.21 -4.15 -3.59
C GLU A 123 27.36 -4.70 -2.44
N SER A 124 27.90 -4.62 -1.23
CA SER A 124 27.22 -5.07 -0.01
C SER A 124 26.00 -4.20 0.23
N ILE A 125 24.84 -4.81 0.47
CA ILE A 125 23.62 -4.04 0.74
C ILE A 125 23.72 -3.38 2.11
N ILE A 126 23.62 -2.05 2.11
CA ILE A 126 23.58 -1.24 3.32
C ILE A 126 22.12 -1.04 3.71
N VAL A 127 21.78 -1.39 4.96
CA VAL A 127 20.46 -1.14 5.54
C VAL A 127 20.69 -0.46 6.88
N LYS A 128 20.01 0.66 7.13
CA LYS A 128 20.10 1.45 8.36
C LYS A 128 18.73 1.98 8.75
N LEU A 129 18.44 2.05 10.05
CA LEU A 129 17.24 2.69 10.59
C LEU A 129 17.67 3.96 11.34
N THR A 130 16.90 5.03 11.18
CA THR A 130 17.13 6.27 11.93
C THR A 130 15.85 6.75 12.61
N ASP A 131 16.04 7.37 13.77
CA ASP A 131 14.97 8.04 14.51
C ASP A 131 14.59 9.39 13.89
N LYS A 132 13.65 10.09 14.53
CA LYS A 132 13.20 11.44 14.14
C LYS A 132 14.29 12.51 14.16
N ASN A 133 15.39 12.28 14.88
CA ASN A 133 16.55 13.17 14.97
C ASN A 133 17.68 12.75 14.02
N ASN A 134 17.42 11.83 13.08
CA ASN A 134 18.41 11.21 12.18
C ASN A 134 19.53 10.45 12.92
N LYS A 135 19.33 10.05 14.17
CA LYS A 135 20.26 9.20 14.90
C LYS A 135 20.05 7.74 14.50
N LEU A 136 21.14 7.00 14.31
CA LEU A 136 21.08 5.56 14.05
C LEU A 136 20.49 4.81 15.25
N ILE A 137 19.54 3.93 14.96
CA ILE A 137 18.98 3.00 15.95
C ILE A 137 19.96 1.84 16.15
N ASP A 138 20.16 1.43 17.41
CA ASP A 138 21.07 0.34 17.74
C ASP A 138 20.52 -1.01 17.23
N GLU A 139 21.35 -1.77 16.51
CA GLU A 139 20.97 -3.07 15.96
C GLU A 139 20.76 -4.15 17.04
N ASN A 140 21.20 -3.89 18.28
CA ASN A 140 20.97 -4.78 19.42
C ASN A 140 19.61 -4.55 20.10
N GLU A 141 18.91 -3.47 19.79
CA GLU A 141 17.55 -3.24 20.29
C GLU A 141 16.58 -4.32 19.78
N THR A 142 15.50 -4.53 20.52
CA THR A 142 14.41 -5.40 20.06
C THR A 142 13.68 -4.74 18.89
N ASN A 143 13.13 -5.56 18.00
CA ASN A 143 12.30 -5.11 16.89
C ASN A 143 11.18 -4.16 17.37
N LYS A 144 10.53 -4.45 18.50
CA LYS A 144 9.48 -3.58 19.06
C LYS A 144 9.98 -2.15 19.26
N GLN A 145 11.06 -1.98 20.02
CA GLN A 145 11.59 -0.66 20.35
C GLN A 145 12.14 0.05 19.11
N ALA A 146 12.89 -0.68 18.29
CA ALA A 146 13.48 -0.14 17.09
C ALA A 146 12.45 0.41 16.11
N TRP A 147 11.40 -0.36 15.80
CA TRP A 147 10.43 0.03 14.77
C TRP A 147 9.39 1.05 15.24
N ILE A 148 9.09 1.12 16.54
CA ILE A 148 8.25 2.18 17.11
C ILE A 148 8.96 3.54 17.02
N ASN A 149 10.27 3.58 17.28
CA ASN A 149 11.05 4.81 17.28
C ASN A 149 11.61 5.20 15.90
N CYS A 150 11.51 4.30 14.93
CA CYS A 150 12.04 4.51 13.58
C CYS A 150 11.19 5.47 12.77
N GLN A 151 11.84 6.48 12.21
CA GLN A 151 11.22 7.42 11.28
C GLN A 151 11.57 7.09 9.82
N THR A 152 12.80 6.60 9.60
CA THR A 152 13.35 6.38 8.26
C THR A 152 14.12 5.08 8.18
N LEU A 153 13.82 4.29 7.15
CA LEU A 153 14.58 3.13 6.72
C LEU A 153 15.39 3.49 5.48
N LEU A 154 16.71 3.38 5.58
CA LEU A 154 17.63 3.60 4.48
C LEU A 154 18.11 2.25 3.93
N ILE A 155 17.94 2.03 2.63
CA ILE A 155 18.49 0.88 1.91
C ILE A 155 19.34 1.39 0.76
N ASN A 156 20.66 1.20 0.86
CA ASN A 156 21.64 1.82 -0.05
C ASN A 156 21.42 3.35 -0.12
N GLN A 157 21.04 3.87 -1.28
CA GLN A 157 20.75 5.30 -1.52
C GLN A 157 19.25 5.61 -1.51
N GLN A 158 18.42 4.66 -1.09
CA GLN A 158 16.96 4.76 -1.11
C GLN A 158 16.42 4.93 0.30
N SER A 159 15.79 6.08 0.55
CA SER A 159 15.14 6.41 1.81
C SER A 159 13.67 6.04 1.78
N TYR A 160 13.18 5.47 2.87
CA TYR A 160 11.78 5.09 3.08
C TYR A 160 11.28 5.72 4.37
N HIS A 161 10.19 6.47 4.31
CA HIS A 161 9.48 6.89 5.51
C HIS A 161 8.87 5.67 6.18
N VAL A 162 9.09 5.49 7.47
CA VAL A 162 8.51 4.40 8.25
C VAL A 162 7.21 4.87 8.87
N GLU A 163 6.13 4.13 8.60
CA GLU A 163 4.84 4.33 9.23
C GLU A 163 4.49 3.11 10.09
N TYR A 164 4.53 3.29 11.40
CA TYR A 164 4.18 2.25 12.37
C TYR A 164 2.68 2.31 12.69
N ASN A 165 1.99 1.18 12.58
CA ASN A 165 0.56 1.03 12.81
C ASN A 165 -0.25 2.15 12.13
N ALA A 166 0.01 2.37 10.84
CA ALA A 166 -0.70 3.38 10.06
C ALA A 166 -2.21 3.06 10.02
N PRO A 167 -3.10 4.04 10.26
CA PRO A 167 -4.54 3.85 10.15
C PRO A 167 -4.94 3.29 8.79
N ALA A 168 -5.72 2.20 8.80
CA ALA A 168 -5.98 1.43 7.60
C ALA A 168 -7.39 0.88 7.47
N VAL A 169 -8.06 1.15 6.35
CA VAL A 169 -9.31 0.45 6.01
C VAL A 169 -8.98 -0.99 5.60
N ILE A 170 -9.33 -1.95 6.45
CA ILE A 170 -9.13 -3.38 6.17
C ILE A 170 -10.36 -4.02 5.53
N LYS A 171 -11.54 -3.45 5.78
CA LYS A 171 -12.77 -3.90 5.14
C LYS A 171 -13.69 -2.74 4.88
N PHE A 172 -14.23 -2.73 3.68
CA PHE A 172 -15.18 -1.74 3.24
C PHE A 172 -16.32 -2.46 2.51
N ARG A 173 -17.56 -2.24 2.94
CA ARG A 173 -18.76 -2.81 2.31
C ARG A 173 -19.85 -1.78 2.18
N PHE A 174 -20.32 -1.63 0.95
CA PHE A 174 -21.50 -0.84 0.64
C PHE A 174 -22.73 -1.77 0.52
N PRO A 175 -23.93 -1.34 0.91
CA PRO A 175 -25.15 -2.07 0.60
C PRO A 175 -25.30 -2.33 -0.90
N ASP A 176 -25.76 -3.53 -1.27
CA ASP A 176 -25.96 -3.90 -2.68
C ASP A 176 -27.15 -3.17 -3.34
N LYS A 177 -28.05 -2.62 -2.52
CA LYS A 177 -29.22 -1.84 -2.95
C LYS A 177 -29.34 -0.63 -2.05
N ILE A 178 -29.62 0.51 -2.66
CA ILE A 178 -29.81 1.80 -2.00
C ILE A 178 -31.22 2.24 -2.37
N LEU A 179 -32.00 2.72 -1.40
CA LEU A 179 -33.34 3.24 -1.65
C LEU A 179 -33.29 4.76 -1.60
N THR A 180 -34.07 5.42 -2.45
CA THR A 180 -34.26 6.86 -2.38
C THR A 180 -34.91 7.23 -1.04
N ASN A 181 -34.55 8.39 -0.51
CA ASN A 181 -35.07 8.91 0.78
C ASN A 181 -34.81 8.01 1.99
N THR A 182 -33.77 7.17 1.94
CA THR A 182 -33.35 6.35 3.09
C THR A 182 -31.90 6.63 3.47
N ILE A 183 -31.59 6.53 4.76
CA ILE A 183 -30.21 6.60 5.24
C ILE A 183 -29.47 5.37 4.74
N THR A 184 -28.35 5.61 4.07
CA THR A 184 -27.49 4.55 3.58
C THR A 184 -26.28 4.41 4.48
N THR A 185 -26.08 3.22 5.04
CA THR A 185 -24.96 2.92 5.94
C THR A 185 -23.92 2.07 5.24
N ALA A 186 -22.66 2.50 5.25
CA ALA A 186 -21.53 1.66 4.86
C ALA A 186 -20.99 0.88 6.07
N PHE A 187 -20.55 -0.35 5.83
CA PHE A 187 -19.75 -1.09 6.79
C PHE A 187 -18.27 -0.77 6.54
N VAL A 188 -17.59 -0.24 7.54
CA VAL A 188 -16.16 0.06 7.50
C VAL A 188 -15.48 -0.57 8.69
N GLU A 189 -14.37 -1.25 8.45
CA GLU A 189 -13.51 -1.82 9.47
C GLU A 189 -12.13 -1.20 9.28
N ILE A 190 -11.64 -0.55 10.34
CA ILE A 190 -10.40 0.23 10.35
C ILE A 190 -9.46 -0.41 11.36
N ASP A 191 -8.25 -0.76 10.93
CA ASP A 191 -7.14 -1.11 11.81
C ASP A 191 -6.37 0.17 12.17
N TYR A 192 -5.90 0.25 13.41
CA TYR A 192 -5.03 1.33 13.91
C TYR A 192 -5.56 2.76 13.68
N GLY A 193 -6.88 2.92 13.67
CA GLY A 193 -7.53 4.21 13.52
C GLY A 193 -8.94 4.18 14.11
N ASP A 194 -9.49 5.38 14.32
CA ASP A 194 -10.87 5.54 14.76
C ASP A 194 -11.75 6.06 13.62
N ILE A 195 -12.99 5.61 13.59
CA ILE A 195 -14.00 6.14 12.68
C ILE A 195 -14.28 7.61 12.97
N GLU A 196 -14.19 8.04 14.23
CA GLU A 196 -14.41 9.43 14.65
C GLU A 196 -13.37 10.40 14.09
N TYR A 197 -12.15 9.92 13.84
CA TYR A 197 -11.06 10.70 13.24
C TYR A 197 -10.88 10.43 11.73
N SER A 198 -11.83 9.74 11.11
CA SER A 198 -11.83 9.43 9.69
C SER A 198 -12.61 10.46 8.88
N LEU A 199 -12.24 10.64 7.61
CA LEU A 199 -12.99 11.47 6.67
C LEU A 199 -13.76 10.60 5.68
N PHE A 200 -14.99 11.04 5.39
CA PHE A 200 -15.89 10.36 4.47
C PHE A 200 -16.44 11.36 3.46
N ASP A 201 -16.10 11.16 2.19
CA ASP A 201 -16.61 11.95 1.09
C ASP A 201 -17.61 11.14 0.27
N TRP A 202 -18.78 11.74 0.02
CA TRP A 202 -19.85 11.14 -0.77
C TRP A 202 -19.88 11.77 -2.16
N TYR A 203 -19.89 10.91 -3.19
CA TYR A 203 -19.97 11.35 -4.57
C TYR A 203 -21.20 10.75 -5.26
N ILE A 204 -21.86 11.58 -6.08
CA ILE A 204 -22.97 11.22 -6.95
C ILE A 204 -22.50 11.40 -8.39
N THR A 205 -22.88 10.51 -9.30
CA THR A 205 -22.54 10.62 -10.72
C THR A 205 -23.34 11.74 -11.40
N ASP A 206 -22.70 12.52 -12.27
CA ASP A 206 -23.33 13.66 -12.98
C ASP A 206 -24.53 13.25 -13.85
N ASP A 207 -24.59 11.99 -14.31
CA ASP A 207 -25.71 11.40 -15.06
C ASP A 207 -27.04 11.36 -14.26
N LEU A 208 -27.00 11.75 -12.98
CA LEU A 208 -28.13 11.74 -12.04
C LEU A 208 -28.44 13.11 -11.43
N LYS A 209 -27.86 14.21 -11.95
CA LYS A 209 -28.36 15.54 -11.58
C LYS A 209 -29.85 15.59 -11.96
N PRO A 210 -30.74 16.00 -11.05
CA PRO A 210 -32.12 16.29 -11.42
C PRO A 210 -32.05 17.22 -12.62
N LYS A 211 -32.72 16.87 -13.72
CA LYS A 211 -33.02 17.90 -14.72
C LYS A 211 -33.83 18.93 -13.96
N GLU A 212 -33.29 20.13 -13.83
CA GLU A 212 -34.14 21.27 -13.50
C GLU A 212 -35.25 21.23 -14.55
N ASN A 213 -36.49 21.12 -14.10
CA ASN A 213 -37.61 21.27 -15.01
C ASN A 213 -37.52 22.70 -15.52
N ASP A 214 -37.10 22.88 -16.76
CA ASP A 214 -37.47 24.04 -17.56
C ASP A 214 -39.00 23.91 -17.74
N ASP A 215 -39.76 24.28 -16.71
CA ASP A 215 -41.20 24.42 -16.81
C ASP A 215 -41.46 25.60 -17.75
N ASP A 216 -42.15 25.26 -18.82
CA ASP A 216 -42.76 26.10 -19.85
C ASP A 216 -43.18 27.51 -19.37
N ASP A 217 -42.43 28.53 -19.80
CA ASP A 217 -43.00 29.87 -20.04
C ASP A 217 -43.46 29.94 -21.51
N ASP A 218 -44.49 29.14 -21.82
CA ASP A 218 -45.33 29.34 -23.00
C ASP A 218 -46.60 30.08 -22.53
N ASN A 219 -46.45 31.39 -22.32
CA ASN A 219 -47.57 32.32 -22.16
C ASN A 219 -47.08 33.77 -22.33
N THR A 220 -46.97 34.27 -23.57
CA THR A 220 -47.71 35.47 -24.04
C THR A 220 -47.65 35.63 -25.55
#